data_AF-A0A6N4T7H0-F1
#
_entry.id   AF-A0A6N4T7H0-F1
#
_cell.length_a   1.000
_cell.length_b   1.000
_cell.length_c   1.000
_cell.angle_alpha   90.00
_cell.angle_beta   90.00
_cell.angle_gamma   90.00
#
_symmetry.space_group_name_H-M   'P 1'
#
loop_
_entity.id
_entity.type
_entity.pdbx_description
1 polymer ?
#
loop_
_entity_poly.entity_id
_entity_poly.type
_entity_poly.pdbx_seq_one_letter_code
_entity_poly.pdbx_strand_id
1 'polypeptide(L)' 'MHTFGVTALLSGLLIAFIAQMYLAAMIFKVEPGKAFISLFIPGYIFLLAKRNGLYGKFLVSYVLGLIIFVIGGVILS' A
#
# COMPACT_ATOMS: atom_id res chain seq x y z
N MET A 1 19.02 -18.19 -0.86
CA MET A 1 18.71 -16.74 -0.85
C MET A 1 17.54 -16.39 -1.76
N HIS A 2 17.43 -16.98 -2.95
CA HIS A 2 16.31 -16.77 -3.88
C HIS A 2 14.91 -16.88 -3.23
N THR A 3 14.60 -17.98 -2.53
CA THR A 3 13.29 -18.15 -1.87
C THR A 3 12.99 -17.07 -0.83
N PHE A 4 13.98 -16.66 -0.05
CA PHE A 4 13.82 -15.57 0.92
C PHE A 4 13.56 -14.24 0.24
N GLY A 5 14.29 -13.93 -0.85
CA GLY A 5 14.08 -12.73 -1.64
C GLY A 5 12.68 -12.66 -2.27
N VAL A 6 12.22 -13.76 -2.88
CA VAL A 6 10.87 -13.84 -3.47
C VAL A 6 9.80 -13.66 -2.39
N THR A 7 9.92 -14.35 -1.26
CA THR A 7 8.94 -14.24 -0.17
C THR A 7 8.89 -12.82 0.40
N ALA A 8 10.05 -12.18 0.62
CA ALA A 8 10.11 -10.78 1.06
C ALA A 8 9.46 -9.85 0.02
N LEU A 9 9.80 -10.00 -1.25
CA LEU A 9 9.26 -9.17 -2.31
C LEU A 9 7.73 -9.27 -2.40
N LEU A 10 7.18 -10.49 -2.44
CA LEU A 10 5.74 -10.71 -2.55
C LEU A 10 4.99 -10.29 -1.29
N SER A 11 5.54 -10.54 -0.10
CA SER A 11 4.92 -10.12 1.16
C SER A 11 4.90 -8.60 1.32
N GLY A 12 5.98 -7.90 0.95
CA GLY A 12 6.02 -6.44 0.95
C GLY A 12 4.97 -5.83 0.01
N LEU A 13 4.87 -6.37 -1.21
CA LEU A 13 3.85 -5.96 -2.18
C LEU A 13 2.43 -6.20 -1.64
N LEU A 14 2.19 -7.37 -1.04
CA LEU A 14 0.90 -7.73 -0.46
C LEU A 14 0.50 -6.78 0.68
N ILE A 15 1.44 -6.42 1.56
CA ILE A 15 1.18 -5.48 2.67
C ILE A 15 0.79 -4.10 2.13
N ALA A 16 1.55 -3.58 1.16
CA ALA A 16 1.24 -2.28 0.53
C ALA A 16 -0.13 -2.30 -0.17
N PHE A 17 -0.44 -3.40 -0.86
CA PHE A 17 -1.73 -3.59 -1.53
C PHE A 17 -2.91 -3.64 -0.53
N ILE A 18 -2.77 -4.41 0.57
CA ILE A 18 -3.79 -4.48 1.62
C ILE A 18 -4.01 -3.11 2.27
N ALA A 19 -2.94 -2.36 2.54
CA ALA A 19 -3.05 -1.01 3.08
C ALA A 19 -3.84 -0.07 2.14
N GLN A 20 -3.58 -0.15 0.84
CA GLN A 20 -4.30 0.63 -0.17
C GLN A 20 -5.77 0.20 -0.26
N MET A 21 -6.06 -1.10 -0.29
CA MET A 21 -7.41 -1.65 -0.30
C MET A 21 -8.21 -1.25 0.94
N TYR A 22 -7.60 -1.32 2.13
CA TYR A 22 -8.23 -0.92 3.38
C TYR A 22 -8.64 0.55 3.36
N LEU A 23 -7.74 1.42 2.91
CA LEU A 23 -8.01 2.84 2.85
C LEU A 23 -9.07 3.17 1.79
N ALA A 24 -9.00 2.54 0.61
CA ALA A 24 -10.02 2.69 -0.41
C ALA A 24 -11.39 2.26 0.11
N ALA A 25 -11.48 1.13 0.81
CA ALA A 25 -12.73 0.64 1.40
C ALA A 25 -13.28 1.59 2.47
N MET A 26 -12.42 2.19 3.31
CA MET A 26 -12.85 3.21 4.27
C MET A 26 -13.43 4.45 3.57
N ILE A 27 -12.78 4.92 2.51
CA ILE A 27 -13.18 6.14 1.82
C ILE A 27 -14.35 5.90 0.85
N PHE A 28 -14.58 4.66 0.42
CA PHE A 28 -15.70 4.29 -0.43
C PHE A 28 -17.05 4.68 0.17
N LYS A 29 -17.15 4.70 1.51
CA LYS A 29 -18.35 5.13 2.25
C LYS A 29 -18.65 6.62 2.12
N VAL A 30 -17.66 7.43 1.80
CA VAL A 30 -17.77 8.90 1.73
C VAL A 30 -17.71 9.38 0.28
N GLU A 31 -16.77 8.86 -0.51
CA GLU A 31 -16.50 9.29 -1.88
C GLU A 31 -16.15 8.08 -2.78
N PRO A 32 -17.15 7.28 -3.20
CA PRO A 32 -16.92 6.01 -3.90
C PRO A 32 -16.16 6.16 -5.22
N GLY A 33 -16.44 7.22 -6.00
CA GLY A 33 -15.73 7.47 -7.26
C GLY A 33 -14.24 7.75 -7.07
N LYS A 34 -13.88 8.51 -6.04
CA LYS A 34 -12.47 8.82 -5.74
C LYS A 34 -11.76 7.62 -5.13
N ALA A 35 -12.45 6.86 -4.28
CA ALA A 35 -11.95 5.60 -3.75
C ALA A 35 -11.67 4.59 -4.86
N PHE A 36 -12.55 4.48 -5.87
CA PHE A 36 -12.32 3.61 -7.02
C PHE A 36 -11.07 4.02 -7.81
N ILE A 37 -10.91 5.31 -8.11
CA ILE A 37 -9.72 5.83 -8.82
C ILE A 37 -8.43 5.53 -8.05
N SER A 38 -8.47 5.62 -6.71
CA SER A 38 -7.30 5.36 -5.87
C SER A 38 -6.83 3.91 -5.86
N LEU A 39 -7.63 2.97 -6.36
CA LEU A 39 -7.18 1.58 -6.57
C LEU A 39 -6.27 1.45 -7.79
N PHE A 40 -6.48 2.27 -8.83
CA PHE A 40 -5.69 2.23 -10.06
C PHE A 40 -4.50 3.19 -10.05
N ILE A 41 -4.58 4.24 -9.22
CA ILE A 41 -3.53 5.26 -9.11
C ILE A 41 -3.00 5.25 -7.68
N PRO A 42 -1.91 4.50 -7.40
CA PRO A 42 -1.37 4.34 -6.05
C PRO A 42 -1.03 5.67 -5.37
N GLY A 43 -0.54 6.67 -6.10
CA GLY A 43 -0.25 7.99 -5.54
C GLY A 43 -1.48 8.77 -5.05
N TYR A 44 -2.65 8.49 -5.64
CA TYR A 44 -3.89 9.21 -5.31
C TYR A 44 -4.43 8.85 -3.93
N ILE A 45 -4.17 7.61 -3.48
CA ILE A 45 -4.61 7.13 -2.17
C ILE A 45 -4.01 7.98 -1.02
N PHE A 46 -2.80 8.52 -1.17
CA PHE A 46 -2.13 9.33 -0.14
C PHE A 46 -2.83 10.66 0.10
N LEU A 47 -3.26 11.32 -0.98
CA LEU A 47 -4.02 12.57 -0.91
C LEU A 47 -5.37 12.34 -0.21
N LEU A 48 -6.04 11.25 -0.57
CA LEU A 48 -7.28 10.79 0.01
C LEU A 48 -7.13 10.43 1.50
N ALA A 49 -6.04 9.76 1.88
CA ALA A 49 -5.71 9.45 3.27
C ALA A 49 -5.55 10.71 4.11
N LYS A 50 -4.82 11.70 3.58
CA LYS A 50 -4.58 12.99 4.24
C LYS A 50 -5.87 13.76 4.42
N ARG A 51 -6.70 13.83 3.37
CA ARG A 51 -7.97 14.57 3.41
C ARG A 51 -8.96 13.99 4.42
N ASN A 52 -8.97 12.66 4.59
CA ASN A 52 -9.90 11.97 5.50
C ASN A 52 -9.32 11.70 6.89
N GLY A 53 -8.15 12.24 7.23
CA GLY A 53 -7.52 12.07 8.56
C GLY A 53 -7.01 10.65 8.85
N LEU A 54 -6.91 9.78 7.84
CA LEU A 54 -6.47 8.39 7.96
C LEU A 54 -4.97 8.20 7.63
N TYR A 55 -4.26 9.30 7.37
CA TYR A 55 -2.88 9.30 6.85
C TYR A 55 -1.90 8.53 7.74
N GLY A 56 -1.90 8.73 9.05
CA GLY A 56 -0.86 8.17 9.94
C GLY A 56 -0.80 6.63 9.91
N LYS A 57 -1.94 5.96 10.13
CA LYS A 57 -1.99 4.49 10.16
C LYS A 57 -1.74 3.88 8.78
N PHE A 58 -2.29 4.49 7.72
CA PHE A 58 -2.08 4.06 6.34
C PHE A 58 -0.62 4.21 5.92
N LEU A 59 0.01 5.34 6.23
CA LEU A 59 1.40 5.61 5.86
C LEU A 59 2.34 4.57 6.43
N VAL A 60 2.18 4.23 7.72
CA VAL A 60 3.05 3.26 8.40
C VAL A 60 2.95 1.88 7.74
N SER A 61 1.74 1.37 7.52
CA SER A 61 1.57 0.04 6.91
C SER A 61 2.03 0.02 5.45
N TYR A 62 1.73 1.06 4.68
CA TYR A 62 2.13 1.16 3.28
C TYR A 62 3.65 1.25 3.13
N VAL A 63 4.30 2.11 3.92
CA VAL A 63 5.76 2.28 3.89
C VAL A 63 6.47 1.01 4.37
N LEU A 64 5.96 0.32 5.40
CA LEU A 64 6.50 -0.98 5.81
C LEU A 64 6.45 -2.00 4.67
N GLY A 65 5.33 -2.07 3.94
CA GLY A 65 5.21 -2.93 2.76
C GLY A 65 6.26 -2.60 1.70
N LEU A 66 6.44 -1.31 1.39
CA LEU A 66 7.46 -0.87 0.44
C LEU A 66 8.89 -1.21 0.88
N ILE A 67 9.22 -1.04 2.16
CA ILE A 67 10.55 -1.36 2.70
C ILE A 67 10.82 -2.86 2.51
N ILE A 68 9.87 -3.72 2.89
CA ILE A 68 10.01 -5.17 2.76
C ILE A 68 10.13 -5.57 1.27
N PHE A 69 9.36 -4.92 0.39
CA PHE A 69 9.43 -5.12 -1.05
C PHE A 69 10.82 -4.78 -1.61
N VAL A 70 11.38 -3.63 -1.23
CA VAL A 70 12.72 -3.20 -1.64
C VAL A 70 13.80 -4.14 -1.13
N ILE A 71 13.72 -4.57 0.14
CA ILE A 71 14.65 -5.56 0.71
C ILE A 71 14.61 -6.86 -0.10
N GLY A 72 13.40 -7.35 -0.43
CA GLY A 72 13.24 -8.54 -1.27
C GLY A 72 13.85 -8.38 -2.66
N GLY A 73 13.67 -7.21 -3.28
CA GLY A 73 14.30 -6.86 -4.56
C GLY A 73 15.83 -6.86 -4.50
N VAL A 74 16.41 -6.25 -3.46
CA VAL A 74 17.86 -6.20 -3.24
C VAL A 74 18.46 -7.59 -2.99
N ILE A 75 17.73 -8.50 -2.35
CA ILE A 75 18.18 -9.88 -2.13
C ILE A 75 18.18 -10.70 -3.44
N LEU A 76 17.33 -10.33 -4.41
CA LEU A 76 17.18 -11.02 -5.68
C LEU A 76 18.08 -10.49 -6.80
N SER A 77 18.54 -9.25 -6.69
CA SER A 77 19.54 -8.62 -7.58
C SER A 77 20.94 -9.11 -7.27
#